data_AF-A0A7C6PFM5-F1
#
_entry.id   AF-A0A7C6PFM5-F1
#
_cell.length_a   1.000
_cell.length_b   1.000
_cell.length_c   1.000
_cell.angle_alpha   90.00
_cell.angle_beta   90.00
_cell.angle_gamma   90.00
#
_symmetry.space_group_name_H-M   'P 1'
#
loop_
_entity.id
_entity.type
_entity.pdbx_description
1 polymer ?
#
loop_
_entity_poly.entity_id
_entity_poly.type
_entity_poly.pdbx_seq_one_letter_code
_entity_poly.pdbx_strand_id
1 'polypeptide(L)'
;MEDLLKKVFFAGVGTMALTYEKANDLVKDLVEKGKITVEQGKQLNEELKRVACDKSNAQNITETESNIKNYLDSLNLATKADIENLSKRIDELEKNN
;
A
#
# COMPACT_ATOMS: atom_id res chain seq x y z
N MET A 1 11.95 -4.03 18.38
CA MET A 1 12.55 -3.08 17.40
C MET A 1 12.76 -3.73 16.03
N GLU A 2 13.13 -5.01 15.94
CA GLU A 2 13.24 -5.71 14.64
C GLU A 2 11.95 -5.68 13.82
N ASP A 3 10.78 -5.88 14.44
CA ASP A 3 9.50 -5.86 13.69
C ASP A 3 9.14 -4.49 13.14
N LEU A 4 9.57 -3.42 13.80
CA LEU A 4 9.40 -2.05 13.31
C LEU A 4 10.32 -1.80 12.13
N LEU A 5 11.57 -2.27 12.17
CA LEU A 5 12.50 -2.18 11.04
C LEU A 5 12.02 -3.02 9.86
N LYS A 6 11.51 -4.24 10.11
CA LYS A 6 10.86 -5.07 9.08
C LYS A 6 9.66 -4.36 8.50
N LYS A 7 8.75 -3.82 9.31
CA LYS A 7 7.58 -3.06 8.84
C LYS A 7 7.96 -1.80 8.07
N VAL A 8 8.94 -1.03 8.52
CA VAL A 8 9.42 0.18 7.84
C VAL A 8 10.16 -0.18 6.56
N PHE A 9 10.89 -1.30 6.51
CA PHE A 9 11.49 -1.82 5.29
C PHE A 9 10.41 -2.27 4.31
N PHE A 10 9.40 -3.03 4.74
CA PHE A 10 8.26 -3.41 3.90
C PHE A 10 7.39 -2.21 3.48
N ALA A 11 7.30 -1.16 4.29
CA ALA A 11 6.59 0.08 3.97
C ALA A 11 7.42 1.01 3.05
N GLY A 12 8.75 1.04 3.22
CA GLY A 12 9.68 1.84 2.42
C GLY A 12 10.04 1.21 1.08
N VAL A 13 9.97 -0.12 1.00
CA VAL A 13 10.11 -0.88 -0.25
C VAL A 13 8.73 -1.15 -0.89
N GLY A 14 7.64 -0.86 -0.16
CA GLY A 14 6.25 -1.10 -0.55
C GLY A 14 5.66 -0.14 -1.56
N THR A 15 6.36 0.93 -1.95
CA THR A 15 5.86 1.92 -2.93
C THR A 15 6.64 1.93 -4.24
N MET A 16 7.85 1.35 -4.28
CA MET A 16 8.69 1.25 -5.48
C MET A 16 8.83 -0.22 -5.92
N ALA A 17 7.72 -0.78 -6.41
CA ALA A 17 7.65 -2.01 -7.21
C ALA A 17 8.69 -3.11 -6.88
N LEU A 18 8.63 -3.71 -5.69
CA LEU A 18 9.16 -5.06 -5.52
C LEU A 18 8.27 -6.02 -6.32
N THR A 19 8.70 -6.35 -7.53
CA THR A 19 8.12 -7.44 -8.32
C THR A 19 8.70 -8.77 -7.85
N TYR A 20 7.99 -9.87 -8.13
CA TYR A 20 8.49 -11.22 -7.88
C TYR A 20 9.90 -11.42 -8.47
N GLU A 21 10.15 -10.88 -9.67
CA GLU A 21 11.44 -10.96 -10.37
C GLU A 21 12.57 -10.23 -9.59
N LYS A 22 12.32 -9.00 -9.13
CA LYS A 22 13.26 -8.26 -8.27
C LYS A 22 13.47 -8.93 -6.91
N ALA A 23 12.42 -9.52 -6.32
CA ALA A 23 12.53 -10.23 -5.06
C ALA A 23 13.36 -11.52 -5.19
N ASN A 24 13.15 -12.29 -6.27
CA ASN A 24 13.95 -13.47 -6.59
C ASN A 24 15.43 -13.13 -6.78
N ASP A 25 15.74 -12.04 -7.49
CA ASP A 25 17.12 -11.58 -7.67
C ASP A 25 17.79 -11.20 -6.35
N LEU A 26 17.07 -10.51 -5.45
CA LEU A 26 17.60 -10.19 -4.11
C LEU A 26 17.88 -11.43 -3.28
N VAL A 27 16.99 -12.44 -3.32
CA VAL A 27 17.22 -13.71 -2.62
C VAL A 27 18.46 -14.42 -3.16
N LYS A 28 18.62 -14.44 -4.49
CA LYS A 28 19.80 -15.02 -5.14
C LYS A 28 21.09 -14.29 -4.74
N ASP A 29 21.06 -12.96 -4.71
CA ASP A 29 22.17 -12.11 -4.27
C ASP A 29 22.58 -12.40 -2.81
N LEU A 30 21.60 -12.67 -1.93
CA LEU A 30 21.85 -13.02 -0.53
C LEU A 30 22.46 -14.42 -0.38
N VAL A 31 22.09 -15.37 -1.24
CA VAL A 31 22.71 -16.70 -1.30
C VAL A 31 24.15 -16.59 -1.81
N GLU A 32 24.37 -15.85 -2.91
CA GLU A 32 25.70 -15.64 -3.50
C GLU A 32 26.65 -14.93 -2.54
N LYS A 33 26.15 -13.98 -1.75
CA LYS A 33 26.92 -13.29 -0.69
C LYS A 33 27.09 -14.12 0.58
N GLY A 34 26.60 -15.36 0.62
CA GLY A 34 26.67 -16.25 1.78
C GLY A 34 25.90 -15.76 3.01
N LYS A 35 25.00 -14.78 2.84
CA LYS A 35 24.18 -14.22 3.93
C LYS A 35 23.05 -15.15 4.34
N ILE A 36 22.61 -16.00 3.40
CA ILE A 36 21.64 -17.09 3.63
C ILE A 36 22.13 -18.36 2.95
N THR A 37 21.70 -19.51 3.45
CA THR A 37 22.02 -20.80 2.82
C THR A 37 21.24 -21.01 1.51
N VAL A 38 21.76 -21.86 0.63
CA VAL A 38 21.08 -22.24 -0.62
C VAL A 38 19.68 -22.81 -0.35
N GLU A 39 19.52 -23.56 0.74
CA GLU A 39 18.26 -24.18 1.14
C GLU A 39 17.23 -23.15 1.58
N GLN A 40 17.66 -22.17 2.40
CA GLN A 40 16.81 -21.04 2.80
C GLN A 40 16.44 -20.15 1.61
N GLY A 41 17.36 -19.94 0.66
CA GLY A 41 17.07 -19.19 -0.56
C GLY A 41 16.02 -19.87 -1.45
N LYS A 42 16.09 -21.21 -1.59
CA LYS A 42 15.08 -21.98 -2.32
C LYS A 42 13.70 -21.89 -1.68
N GLN A 43 13.62 -22.10 -0.36
CA GLN A 43 12.38 -22.01 0.39
C GLN A 43 11.75 -20.61 0.26
N LEU A 44 12.57 -19.56 0.41
CA LEU A 44 12.11 -18.18 0.30
C LEU A 44 11.61 -17.85 -1.10
N ASN A 45 12.27 -18.36 -2.15
CA ASN A 45 11.80 -18.18 -3.53
C ASN A 45 10.45 -18.88 -3.81
N GLU A 46 10.26 -20.09 -3.28
CA GLU A 46 8.97 -20.79 -3.37
C GLU A 46 7.85 -20.05 -2.63
N GLU A 47 8.14 -19.52 -1.44
CA GLU A 47 7.22 -18.70 -0.65
C GLU A 47 6.85 -17.40 -1.40
N LEU A 48 7.85 -16.72 -2.00
CA LEU A 48 7.65 -15.51 -2.81
C LEU A 48 6.77 -15.80 -4.03
N LYS A 49 6.99 -16.94 -4.69
CA LYS A 49 6.19 -17.37 -5.85
C LYS A 49 4.75 -17.65 -5.42
N ARG A 50 4.57 -18.32 -4.29
CA ARG A 50 3.26 -18.59 -3.71
C ARG A 50 2.53 -17.29 -3.40
N VAL A 51 3.16 -16.35 -2.70
CA VAL A 51 2.56 -15.03 -2.36
C VAL A 51 2.27 -14.18 -3.60
N ALA A 52 3.13 -14.22 -4.62
CA ALA A 52 2.90 -13.49 -5.87
C ALA A 52 1.78 -14.09 -6.74
N CYS A 53 1.64 -15.41 -6.72
CA CYS A 53 0.55 -16.13 -7.41
C CYS A 53 -0.76 -16.11 -6.61
N ASP A 54 -0.71 -16.06 -5.27
CA ASP A 54 -1.85 -15.84 -4.37
C ASP A 54 -2.31 -14.37 -4.42
N LYS A 55 -2.76 -13.94 -5.61
CA LYS A 55 -3.56 -12.72 -5.80
C LYS A 55 -4.94 -12.80 -5.12
N SER A 56 -5.27 -13.90 -4.44
CA SER A 56 -6.55 -14.08 -3.74
C SER A 56 -6.69 -13.21 -2.49
N ASN A 57 -5.61 -12.66 -1.93
CA ASN A 57 -5.70 -11.68 -0.83
C ASN A 57 -6.03 -10.25 -1.30
N ALA A 58 -6.14 -10.01 -2.61
CA ALA A 58 -6.65 -8.74 -3.14
C ALA A 58 -8.16 -8.57 -2.95
N GLN A 59 -8.91 -9.64 -2.66
CA GLN A 59 -10.36 -9.56 -2.40
C GLN A 59 -10.71 -8.77 -1.12
N ASN A 60 -9.77 -8.66 -0.16
CA ASN A 60 -9.97 -7.90 1.07
C ASN A 60 -9.84 -6.37 0.88
N ILE A 61 -9.28 -5.91 -0.23
CA ILE A 61 -9.11 -4.47 -0.50
C ILE A 61 -10.47 -3.87 -0.85
N THR A 62 -11.27 -4.54 -1.67
CA THR A 62 -12.63 -4.10 -2.04
C THR A 62 -13.60 -4.05 -0.86
N GLU A 63 -13.52 -5.01 0.07
CA GLU A 63 -14.31 -4.96 1.31
C GLU A 63 -13.84 -3.83 2.23
N THR A 64 -12.52 -3.62 2.34
CA THR A 64 -11.98 -2.53 3.17
C THR A 64 -12.36 -1.16 2.60
N GLU A 65 -12.28 -0.96 1.28
CA GLU A 65 -12.70 0.27 0.61
C GLU A 65 -14.19 0.54 0.75
N SER A 66 -15.05 -0.49 0.69
CA SER A 66 -16.50 -0.30 0.85
C SER A 66 -16.87 0.07 2.29
N ASN A 67 -16.23 -0.55 3.28
CA ASN A 67 -16.43 -0.24 4.69
C ASN A 67 -15.98 1.18 5.03
N ILE A 68 -14.84 1.63 4.47
CA ILE A 68 -14.36 3.01 4.65
C ILE A 68 -15.30 4.02 3.98
N LYS A 69 -15.77 3.74 2.75
CA LYS A 69 -16.75 4.61 2.06
C LYS A 69 -18.04 4.74 2.87
N ASN A 70 -18.62 3.64 3.34
CA ASN A 70 -19.85 3.66 4.15
C ASN A 70 -19.67 4.45 5.45
N TYR A 71 -18.52 4.32 6.11
CA TYR A 71 -18.22 5.09 7.32
C TYR A 71 -18.06 6.59 7.02
N LEU A 72 -17.36 6.95 5.95
CA LEU A 72 -17.22 8.35 5.51
C LEU A 72 -18.57 8.97 5.12
N ASP A 73 -19.44 8.23 4.44
CA ASP A 73 -20.78 8.69 4.07
C ASP A 73 -21.65 8.93 5.32
N SER A 74 -21.50 8.10 6.36
CA SER A 74 -22.22 8.27 7.65
C SER A 74 -21.76 9.48 8.46
N LEU A 75 -20.56 10.00 8.20
CA LEU A 75 -20.02 11.17 8.90
C LEU A 75 -20.55 12.51 8.34
N ASN A 76 -21.44 12.46 7.33
CA ASN A 76 -22.06 13.62 6.69
C ASN A 76 -21.03 14.74 6.38
N LEU A 77 -19.87 14.31 5.89
CA LEU A 77 -18.73 15.20 5.64
C LEU A 77 -19.01 16.08 4.43
N ALA A 78 -18.68 17.36 4.56
CA ALA A 78 -18.72 18.28 3.43
C ALA A 78 -17.74 17.79 2.35
N THR A 79 -18.25 17.59 1.14
CA THR A 79 -17.42 17.17 0.01
C THR A 79 -16.58 18.34 -0.49
N LYS A 80 -15.55 18.04 -1.27
CA LYS A 80 -14.73 19.08 -1.90
C LYS A 80 -15.57 20.04 -2.77
N ALA A 81 -16.64 19.54 -3.38
CA ALA A 81 -17.58 20.35 -4.15
C ALA A 81 -18.36 21.33 -3.25
N ASP A 82 -18.75 20.90 -2.04
CA ASP A 82 -19.44 21.77 -1.07
C ASP A 82 -18.54 22.90 -0.59
N ILE A 83 -17.26 22.60 -0.32
CA ILE A 83 -16.24 23.59 0.06
C ILE A 83 -16.01 24.59 -1.07
N GLU A 84 -15.97 24.12 -2.33
CA GLU A 84 -15.75 24.98 -3.50
C GLU A 84 -16.95 25.88 -3.77
N ASN A 85 -18.18 25.38 -3.59
CA ASN A 85 -19.40 26.17 -3.71
C ASN A 85 -19.49 27.23 -2.60
N LEU A 86 -19.15 26.87 -1.37
CA LEU A 86 -19.03 27.82 -0.26
C LEU A 86 -17.97 28.89 -0.53
N SER A 87 -16.81 28.51 -1.06
CA SER A 87 -15.73 29.44 -1.41
C SER A 87 -16.19 30.43 -2.48
N LYS A 88 -16.85 29.95 -3.55
CA LYS A 88 -17.42 30.83 -4.58
C LYS A 88 -18.46 31.80 -4.02
N ARG A 89 -19.35 31.34 -3.14
CA ARG A 89 -20.35 32.20 -2.49
C ARG A 89 -19.68 33.25 -1.58
N ILE A 90 -18.60 32.89 -0.90
CA ILE A 90 -17.81 33.84 -0.10
C ILE A 90 -17.15 34.88 -1.01
N ASP A 91 -16.50 34.46 -2.08
CA ASP A 91 -15.86 35.37 -3.05
C ASP A 91 -16.87 36.34 -3.70
N GLU A 92 -18.09 35.88 -3.99
CA GLU A 92 -19.18 36.71 -4.53
C GLU A 92 -19.71 37.72 -3.50
N LEU A 93 -19.76 37.34 -2.23
CA LEU A 93 -20.18 38.23 -1.14
C LEU A 93 -19.11 39.26 -0.79
N GLU A 94 -17.82 38.88 -0.83
CA GLU A 94 -16.70 39.80 -0.61
C GLU A 94 -16.53 40.81 -1.74
N LYS A 95 -16.93 40.50 -2.98
CA LYS A 95 -16.92 41.44 -4.10
C LYS A 95 -18.06 42.47 -4.10
N ASN A 96 -19.13 42.21 -3.34
CA ASN A 96 -20.29 43.09 -3.23
C ASN A 96 -20.27 43.96 -1.95
N ASN A 97 -19.16 43.95 -1.21
CA ASN A 97 -18.83 44.85 -0.10
C ASN A 97 -17.59 45.68 -0.45
#